data_AF-A0ABD6EK13-F1
#
_entry.id   AF-A0ABD6EK13-F1
#
_cell.length_a   1.000
_cell.length_b   1.000
_cell.length_c   1.000
_cell.angle_alpha   90.00
_cell.angle_beta   90.00
_cell.angle_gamma   90.00
#
_symmetry.space_group_name_H-M   'P 1'
#
loop_
_entity.id
_entity.type
_entity.pdbx_description
1 polymer ?
#
loop_
_entity_poly.entity_id
_entity_poly.type
_entity_poly.pdbx_seq_one_letter_code
_entity_poly.pdbx_strand_id
1 'polypeptide(L)'
;MMQPDGPPIRFSSDFLFEKINRLKLIEMPVGIACLLCSALCFPNADVQQCSSEVHSFTQLFTAIPVVAVTLLCTVILTVCHCLDVPNAYYRFNFPQMEKLLSTLSCALYAVATIMLFIYLWTIPFVVLWLLEMALLVFAFAVYGYEAYQRWFNEYLV
;
A
#
# COMPACT_ATOMS: atom_id res chain seq x y z
N MET A 1 19.20 16.53 -31.92
CA MET A 1 17.86 16.69 -31.30
C MET A 1 17.27 15.30 -31.24
N MET A 2 17.22 14.70 -30.04
CA MET A 2 16.71 13.35 -29.85
C MET A 2 15.20 13.38 -30.02
N GLN A 3 14.71 12.71 -31.06
CA GLN A 3 13.29 12.48 -31.28
C GLN A 3 12.79 11.61 -30.11
N PRO A 4 11.78 12.03 -29.34
CA PRO A 4 11.23 11.16 -28.30
C PRO A 4 10.55 9.99 -29.00
N ASP A 5 11.05 8.77 -28.81
CA ASP A 5 10.56 7.54 -29.43
C ASP A 5 9.15 7.11 -28.95
N GLY A 6 8.32 8.03 -28.45
CA GLY A 6 7.00 7.72 -27.88
C GLY A 6 6.00 8.86 -27.99
N PRO A 7 4.68 8.56 -27.89
CA PRO A 7 3.64 9.58 -27.84
C PRO A 7 3.88 10.52 -26.64
N PRO A 8 3.49 11.81 -26.74
CA PRO A 8 3.68 12.76 -25.65
C PRO A 8 2.86 12.35 -24.42
N ILE A 9 3.41 12.60 -23.24
CA ILE A 9 2.73 12.45 -21.95
C ILE A 9 1.43 13.25 -21.99
N ARG A 10 0.31 12.59 -21.74
CA ARG A 10 -1.03 13.18 -21.77
C ARG A 10 -1.80 12.71 -20.55
N PHE A 11 -2.66 13.58 -20.05
CA PHE A 11 -3.59 13.17 -19.01
C PHE A 11 -4.62 12.21 -19.62
N SER A 12 -4.69 10.99 -19.11
CA SER A 12 -5.68 9.98 -19.50
C SER A 12 -6.63 9.72 -18.34
N SER A 13 -7.93 9.92 -18.57
CA SER A 13 -8.98 9.52 -17.64
C SER A 13 -9.27 8.02 -17.65
N ASP A 14 -8.75 7.29 -18.65
CA ASP A 14 -9.06 5.89 -18.87
C ASP A 14 -8.62 5.02 -17.70
N PHE A 15 -7.57 5.44 -16.99
CA PHE A 15 -7.11 4.81 -15.75
C PHE A 15 -8.20 4.68 -14.69
N LEU A 16 -9.09 5.69 -14.53
CA LEU A 16 -10.16 5.67 -13.53
C LEU A 16 -11.29 4.68 -13.88
N PHE A 17 -11.44 4.37 -15.16
CA PHE A 17 -12.51 3.50 -15.65
C PHE A 17 -12.07 2.05 -15.81
N GLU A 18 -10.76 1.81 -15.87
CA GLU A 18 -10.18 0.48 -16.00
C GLU A 18 -10.42 -0.36 -14.74
N LYS A 19 -11.03 -1.53 -14.93
CA LYS A 19 -11.48 -2.40 -13.82
C LYS A 19 -10.33 -2.87 -12.92
N ILE A 20 -9.13 -3.00 -13.50
CA ILE A 20 -7.91 -3.44 -12.82
C ILE A 20 -7.41 -2.36 -11.85
N ASN A 21 -7.63 -1.08 -12.16
CA ASN A 21 -7.09 0.04 -11.38
C ASN A 21 -8.01 0.51 -10.24
N ARG A 22 -9.24 -0.03 -10.15
CA ARG A 22 -10.17 0.29 -9.05
C ARG A 22 -9.63 -0.11 -7.68
N LEU A 23 -8.83 -1.18 -7.61
CA LEU A 23 -8.25 -1.63 -6.35
C LEU A 23 -7.22 -0.64 -5.80
N LYS A 24 -6.38 -0.06 -6.67
CA LYS A 24 -5.41 0.98 -6.29
C LYS A 24 -6.08 2.21 -5.69
N LEU A 25 -7.28 2.54 -6.16
CA LEU A 25 -8.07 3.65 -5.66
C LEU A 25 -8.59 3.39 -4.23
N ILE A 26 -8.72 2.12 -3.83
CA ILE A 26 -9.05 1.69 -2.46
C ILE A 26 -7.77 1.59 -1.61
N GLU A 27 -6.64 1.16 -2.17
CA GLU A 27 -5.36 1.07 -1.46
C GLU A 27 -4.90 2.41 -0.91
N MET A 28 -5.10 3.52 -1.63
CA MET A 28 -4.69 4.84 -1.16
C MET A 28 -5.38 5.29 0.14
N PRO A 29 -6.73 5.35 0.24
CA PRO A 29 -7.38 5.76 1.48
C PRO A 29 -7.10 4.78 2.62
N VAL A 30 -6.96 3.48 2.32
CA VAL A 30 -6.60 2.47 3.31
C VAL A 30 -5.18 2.69 3.84
N GLY A 31 -4.20 2.90 2.96
CA GLY A 31 -2.82 3.19 3.35
C GLY A 31 -2.70 4.49 4.14
N ILE A 32 -3.46 5.53 3.79
CA ILE A 32 -3.53 6.77 4.57
C ILE A 32 -4.13 6.50 5.97
N ALA A 33 -5.21 5.75 6.05
CA ALA A 33 -5.83 5.40 7.33
C ALA A 33 -4.90 4.58 8.22
N CYS A 34 -4.20 3.58 7.65
CA CYS A 34 -3.16 2.82 8.33
C CYS A 34 -2.05 3.76 8.83
N LEU A 35 -1.56 4.68 8.00
CA LEU A 35 -0.46 5.56 8.37
C LEU A 35 -0.83 6.44 9.55
N LEU A 36 -2.05 7.01 9.53
CA LEU A 36 -2.58 7.82 10.62
C LEU A 36 -2.76 7.01 11.89
N CYS A 37 -3.29 5.79 11.81
CA CYS A 37 -3.48 4.95 12.99
C CYS A 37 -2.14 4.43 13.55
N SER A 38 -1.18 4.04 12.71
CA SER A 38 0.18 3.69 13.15
C SER A 38 0.93 4.88 13.76
N ALA A 39 0.65 6.10 13.30
CA ALA A 39 1.30 7.31 13.84
C ALA A 39 0.66 7.80 15.15
N LEU A 40 -0.66 7.70 15.29
CA LEU A 40 -1.41 8.35 16.37
C LEU A 40 -1.96 7.39 17.42
N CYS A 41 -2.22 6.14 17.07
CA CYS A 41 -2.98 5.19 17.90
C CYS A 41 -2.36 3.79 17.89
N PHE A 42 -1.02 3.73 17.90
CA PHE A 42 -0.32 2.45 17.92
C PHE A 42 -0.38 1.80 19.33
N PRO A 43 -0.63 0.49 19.42
CA PRO A 43 -0.61 -0.21 20.69
C PRO A 43 0.74 -0.09 21.39
N ASN A 44 0.74 0.16 22.69
CA ASN A 44 1.96 0.22 23.49
C ASN A 44 1.66 -0.08 24.97
N ALA A 45 2.68 -0.51 25.72
CA ALA A 45 2.52 -0.94 27.10
C ALA A 45 2.42 0.23 28.10
N ASP A 46 3.03 1.37 27.76
CA ASP A 46 3.25 2.48 28.69
C ASP A 46 2.10 3.50 28.67
N VAL A 47 1.43 3.67 27.53
CA VAL A 47 0.41 4.67 27.23
C VAL A 47 -0.79 3.99 26.56
N GLN A 48 -1.86 3.76 27.32
CA GLN A 48 -3.10 3.12 26.86
C GLN A 48 -4.05 4.07 26.10
N GLN A 49 -3.50 5.16 25.55
CA GLN A 49 -4.23 6.21 24.83
C GLN A 49 -3.53 6.49 23.50
N CYS A 50 -4.24 7.12 22.56
CA CYS A 50 -3.62 7.60 21.34
C CYS A 50 -2.60 8.69 21.65
N SER A 51 -1.36 8.45 21.23
CA SER A 51 -0.24 9.37 21.35
C SER A 51 0.50 9.42 20.00
N SER A 52 0.97 10.59 19.63
CA SER A 52 1.82 10.78 18.46
C SER A 52 3.29 10.42 18.71
N GLU A 53 3.64 10.08 19.95
CA GLU A 53 4.99 9.68 20.29
C GLU A 53 5.28 8.27 19.79
N VAL A 54 6.53 8.05 19.36
CA VAL A 54 6.99 6.75 18.90
C VAL A 54 7.50 5.97 20.10
N HIS A 55 6.77 4.92 20.47
CA HIS A 55 7.06 4.12 21.67
C HIS A 55 7.66 2.75 21.36
N SER A 56 7.61 2.27 20.12
CA SER A 56 8.13 0.94 19.78
C SER A 56 8.78 0.85 18.40
N PHE A 57 9.71 -0.10 18.26
CA PHE A 57 10.28 -0.45 16.95
C PHE A 57 9.20 -1.02 16.01
N THR A 58 8.24 -1.78 16.53
CA THR A 58 7.12 -2.32 15.75
C THR A 58 6.29 -1.20 15.12
N GLN A 59 6.05 -0.11 15.85
CA GLN A 59 5.40 1.09 15.35
C GLN A 59 6.19 1.71 14.18
N LEU A 60 7.50 1.89 14.37
CA LEU A 60 8.36 2.52 13.39
C LEU A 60 8.50 1.66 12.11
N PHE A 61 8.61 0.34 12.26
CA PHE A 61 8.63 -0.60 11.15
C PHE A 61 7.28 -0.66 10.41
N THR A 62 6.16 -0.61 11.13
CA THR A 62 4.84 -0.65 10.49
C THR A 62 4.56 0.66 9.76
N ALA A 63 4.78 1.80 10.40
CA ALA A 63 4.47 3.10 9.82
C ALA A 63 5.33 3.43 8.60
N ILE A 64 6.65 3.18 8.64
CA ILE A 64 7.58 3.66 7.62
C ILE A 64 7.71 2.67 6.45
N PRO A 65 8.44 1.54 6.58
CA PRO A 65 8.68 0.67 5.43
C PRO A 65 7.44 -0.08 4.96
N VAL A 66 6.48 -0.39 5.84
CA VAL A 66 5.25 -1.08 5.42
C VAL A 66 4.25 -0.09 4.86
N VAL A 67 3.81 0.90 5.63
CA VAL A 67 2.70 1.75 5.19
C VAL A 67 3.16 2.92 4.31
N ALA A 68 4.12 3.73 4.76
CA ALA A 68 4.50 4.96 4.04
C ALA A 68 5.16 4.66 2.68
N VAL A 69 6.07 3.67 2.62
CA VAL A 69 6.76 3.32 1.36
C VAL A 69 5.80 2.68 0.35
N THR A 70 4.93 1.77 0.79
CA THR A 70 3.96 1.14 -0.12
C THR A 70 2.97 2.18 -0.66
N LEU A 71 2.44 3.05 0.20
CA LEU A 71 1.56 4.15 -0.20
C LEU A 71 2.24 5.09 -1.20
N LEU A 72 3.49 5.51 -0.93
CA LEU A 72 4.24 6.38 -1.83
C LEU A 72 4.40 5.75 -3.22
N CYS A 73 4.81 4.49 -3.28
CA CYS A 73 4.96 3.76 -4.54
C CYS A 73 3.63 3.59 -5.28
N THR A 74 2.54 3.26 -4.57
CA THR A 74 1.19 3.17 -5.15
C THR A 74 0.74 4.50 -5.74
N VAL A 75 0.99 5.61 -5.05
CA VAL A 75 0.70 6.97 -5.54
C VAL A 75 1.52 7.30 -6.78
N ILE A 76 2.83 7.05 -6.76
CA ILE A 76 3.71 7.31 -7.93
C ILE A 76 3.22 6.53 -9.15
N LEU A 77 2.96 5.23 -9.02
CA LEU A 77 2.50 4.41 -10.14
C LEU A 77 1.13 4.87 -10.66
N THR A 78 0.24 5.29 -9.76
CA THR A 78 -1.06 5.85 -10.16
C THR A 78 -0.90 7.14 -10.94
N VAL A 79 -0.03 8.05 -10.48
CA VAL A 79 0.29 9.29 -11.21
C VAL A 79 0.89 8.99 -12.58
N CYS A 80 1.80 8.01 -12.67
CA CYS A 80 2.37 7.58 -13.94
C CYS A 80 1.30 7.09 -14.93
N HIS A 81 0.31 6.32 -14.45
CA HIS A 81 -0.81 5.89 -15.28
C HIS A 81 -1.72 7.04 -15.71
N CYS A 82 -2.07 7.94 -14.80
CA CYS A 82 -2.87 9.13 -15.13
C CYS A 82 -2.18 10.02 -16.17
N LEU A 83 -0.86 9.99 -16.24
CA LEU A 83 -0.03 10.73 -17.19
C LEU A 83 0.30 9.93 -18.47
N ASP A 84 -0.30 8.75 -18.65
CA ASP A 84 -0.09 7.89 -19.82
C ASP A 84 1.39 7.51 -20.04
N VAL A 85 2.18 7.51 -18.96
CA VAL A 85 3.60 7.15 -18.97
C VAL A 85 3.84 5.72 -19.47
N PRO A 86 3.00 4.71 -19.16
CA PRO A 86 3.16 3.36 -19.72
C PRO A 86 3.15 3.33 -21.25
N ASN A 87 2.32 4.16 -21.88
CA ASN A 87 2.22 4.24 -23.33
C ASN A 87 3.31 5.16 -23.92
N ALA A 88 3.73 6.20 -23.20
CA ALA A 88 4.83 7.08 -23.61
C ALA A 88 6.22 6.42 -23.50
N TYR A 89 6.39 5.49 -22.55
CA TYR A 89 7.66 4.80 -22.26
C TYR A 89 7.54 3.28 -22.46
N TYR A 90 7.41 2.86 -23.72
CA TYR A 90 7.32 1.45 -24.14
C TYR A 90 8.50 0.56 -23.70
N ARG A 91 9.65 1.16 -23.35
CA ARG A 91 10.84 0.44 -22.86
C ARG A 91 10.72 0.02 -21.39
N PHE A 92 9.79 0.61 -20.63
CA PHE A 92 9.62 0.34 -19.22
C PHE A 92 8.46 -0.64 -19.00
N ASN A 93 8.74 -1.77 -18.36
CA ASN A 93 7.74 -2.81 -18.15
C ASN A 93 6.87 -2.49 -16.91
N PHE A 94 5.95 -1.54 -17.07
CA PHE A 94 5.01 -1.12 -16.01
C PHE A 94 4.25 -2.30 -15.37
N PRO A 95 3.69 -3.26 -16.14
CA PRO A 95 3.02 -4.43 -15.55
C PRO A 95 3.89 -5.25 -14.60
N GLN A 96 5.19 -5.43 -14.92
CA GLN A 96 6.11 -6.14 -14.03
C GLN A 96 6.40 -5.36 -12.75
N MET A 97 6.53 -4.03 -12.83
CA MET A 97 6.75 -3.20 -11.65
C MET A 97 5.54 -3.21 -10.71
N GLU A 98 4.33 -3.20 -11.26
CA GLU A 98 3.12 -3.30 -10.44
C GLU A 98 2.94 -4.68 -9.80
N LYS A 99 3.31 -5.76 -10.51
CA LYS A 99 3.39 -7.11 -9.93
C LYS A 99 4.36 -7.17 -8.77
N LEU A 100 5.54 -6.60 -8.94
CA LEU A 100 6.56 -6.59 -7.90
C LEU A 100 6.12 -5.75 -6.69
N LEU A 101 5.51 -4.58 -6.93
CA LEU A 101 5.03 -3.74 -5.84
C LEU A 101 3.89 -4.42 -5.06
N SER A 102 2.91 -4.99 -5.75
CA SER A 102 1.76 -5.64 -5.10
C SER A 102 2.19 -6.86 -4.28
N THR A 103 3.10 -7.70 -4.79
CA THR A 103 3.64 -8.83 -4.02
C THR A 103 4.48 -8.40 -2.83
N LEU A 104 5.36 -7.41 -3.02
CA LEU A 104 6.18 -6.87 -1.94
C LEU A 104 5.30 -6.25 -0.85
N SER A 105 4.29 -5.46 -1.24
CA SER A 105 3.35 -4.84 -0.31
C SER A 105 2.59 -5.91 0.47
N CYS A 106 2.05 -6.92 -0.21
CA CYS A 106 1.38 -8.07 0.43
C CYS A 106 2.29 -8.74 1.47
N ALA A 107 3.55 -9.02 1.14
CA ALA A 107 4.51 -9.62 2.06
C ALA A 107 4.80 -8.71 3.27
N LEU A 108 4.99 -7.41 3.04
CA LEU A 108 5.25 -6.44 4.12
C LEU A 108 4.05 -6.31 5.06
N TYR A 109 2.83 -6.20 4.53
CA TYR A 109 1.60 -6.14 5.33
C TYR A 109 1.36 -7.45 6.10
N ALA A 110 1.72 -8.62 5.53
CA ALA A 110 1.66 -9.89 6.26
C ALA A 110 2.62 -9.89 7.47
N VAL A 111 3.88 -9.47 7.25
CA VAL A 111 4.88 -9.39 8.32
C VAL A 111 4.44 -8.39 9.40
N ALA A 112 3.98 -7.21 9.02
CA ALA A 112 3.48 -6.20 9.96
C ALA A 112 2.30 -6.72 10.79
N THR A 113 1.35 -7.42 10.16
CA THR A 113 0.21 -8.02 10.85
C THR A 113 0.65 -9.06 11.88
N ILE A 114 1.61 -9.92 11.52
CA ILE A 114 2.17 -10.92 12.44
C ILE A 114 2.89 -10.23 13.61
N MET A 115 3.73 -9.23 13.32
CA MET A 115 4.45 -8.49 14.36
C MET A 115 3.49 -7.79 15.32
N LEU A 116 2.43 -7.17 14.81
CA LEU A 116 1.43 -6.49 15.63
C LEU A 116 0.64 -7.48 16.50
N PHE A 117 0.30 -8.65 15.95
CA PHE A 117 -0.37 -9.70 16.71
C PHE A 117 0.48 -10.22 17.87
N ILE A 118 1.78 -10.49 17.62
CA ILE A 118 2.73 -10.88 18.67
C ILE A 118 2.85 -9.78 19.72
N TYR A 119 2.94 -8.52 19.28
CA TYR A 119 3.07 -7.38 20.17
C TYR A 119 1.84 -7.22 21.08
N LEU A 120 0.63 -7.33 20.52
CA LEU A 120 -0.62 -7.25 21.29
C LEU A 120 -0.76 -8.34 22.35
N TRP A 121 -0.20 -9.52 22.14
CA TRP A 121 -0.20 -10.58 23.14
C TRP A 121 0.57 -10.21 24.42
N THR A 122 1.52 -9.28 24.31
CA THR A 122 2.43 -8.90 25.41
C THR A 122 1.96 -7.71 26.24
N ILE A 123 0.87 -7.05 25.85
CA ILE A 123 0.41 -5.78 26.44
C ILE A 123 -1.06 -5.84 26.88
N PRO A 124 -1.48 -5.01 27.84
CA PRO A 124 -2.88 -4.95 28.28
C PRO A 124 -3.78 -4.43 27.16
N PHE A 125 -4.73 -5.26 26.72
CA PHE A 125 -5.56 -4.99 25.55
C PHE A 125 -6.49 -3.77 25.73
N VAL A 126 -6.47 -2.87 24.74
CA VAL A 126 -7.39 -1.73 24.62
C VAL A 126 -8.20 -1.86 23.32
N VAL A 127 -9.52 -1.67 23.40
CA VAL A 127 -10.45 -1.81 22.25
C VAL A 127 -10.05 -0.94 21.06
N LEU A 128 -9.49 0.25 21.31
CA LEU A 128 -9.06 1.18 20.28
C LEU A 128 -7.97 0.61 19.36
N TRP A 129 -7.16 -0.33 19.84
CA TRP A 129 -6.10 -0.98 19.05
C TRP A 129 -6.65 -2.05 18.09
N LEU A 130 -7.92 -2.44 18.22
CA LEU A 130 -8.59 -3.25 17.19
C LEU A 130 -8.70 -2.50 15.87
N LEU A 131 -8.75 -1.16 15.90
CA LEU A 131 -8.83 -0.35 14.70
C LEU A 131 -7.55 -0.52 13.86
N GLU A 132 -6.38 -0.40 14.48
CA GLU A 132 -5.08 -0.59 13.83
C GLU A 132 -4.96 -2.01 13.25
N MET A 133 -5.35 -3.03 14.04
CA MET A 133 -5.37 -4.42 13.58
C MET A 133 -6.31 -4.62 12.40
N ALA A 134 -7.53 -4.10 12.48
CA ALA A 134 -8.51 -4.23 11.42
C ALA A 134 -8.04 -3.55 10.13
N LEU A 135 -7.42 -2.38 10.23
CA LEU A 135 -6.88 -1.65 9.09
C LEU A 135 -5.69 -2.38 8.46
N LEU A 136 -4.74 -2.90 9.23
CA LEU A 136 -3.62 -3.68 8.70
C LEU A 136 -4.06 -4.99 8.04
N VAL A 137 -5.00 -5.71 8.65
CA VAL A 137 -5.58 -6.92 8.06
C VAL A 137 -6.36 -6.59 6.79
N PHE A 138 -7.11 -5.49 6.78
CA PHE A 138 -7.82 -5.04 5.60
C PHE A 138 -6.85 -4.64 4.47
N ALA A 139 -5.80 -3.89 4.79
CA ALA A 139 -4.74 -3.54 3.84
C ALA A 139 -4.07 -4.79 3.27
N PHE A 140 -3.71 -5.75 4.13
CA PHE A 140 -3.18 -7.05 3.72
C PHE A 140 -4.13 -7.76 2.74
N ALA A 141 -5.44 -7.78 3.02
CA ALA A 141 -6.42 -8.40 2.14
C ALA A 141 -6.54 -7.69 0.79
N VAL A 142 -6.52 -6.34 0.78
CA VAL A 142 -6.60 -5.55 -0.46
C VAL A 142 -5.36 -5.78 -1.33
N TYR A 143 -4.16 -5.60 -0.77
CA TYR A 143 -2.90 -5.81 -1.51
C TYR A 143 -2.71 -7.29 -1.90
N GLY A 144 -3.16 -8.23 -1.05
CA GLY A 144 -3.13 -9.65 -1.36
C GLY A 144 -4.07 -10.02 -2.50
N TYR A 145 -5.26 -9.42 -2.54
CA TYR A 145 -6.20 -9.61 -3.65
C TYR A 145 -5.69 -8.97 -4.94
N GLU A 146 -5.07 -7.78 -4.89
CA GLU A 146 -4.43 -7.15 -6.05
C GLU A 146 -3.31 -8.03 -6.61
N ALA A 147 -2.41 -8.50 -5.75
CA ALA A 147 -1.33 -9.40 -6.13
C ALA A 147 -1.88 -10.68 -6.76
N TYR A 148 -2.90 -11.30 -6.15
CA TYR A 148 -3.56 -12.48 -6.70
C TYR A 148 -4.13 -12.21 -8.10
N GLN A 149 -4.87 -11.11 -8.29
CA GLN A 149 -5.43 -10.76 -9.60
C GLN A 149 -4.34 -10.58 -10.66
N ARG A 150 -3.25 -9.88 -10.34
CA ARG A 150 -2.16 -9.62 -11.29
C ARG A 150 -1.38 -10.87 -11.68
N TRP A 151 -1.22 -11.82 -10.76
CA TRP A 151 -0.53 -13.09 -11.05
C TRP A 151 -1.38 -14.10 -11.80
N PHE A 152 -2.67 -14.17 -11.51
CA PHE A 152 -3.54 -15.24 -12.02
C PHE A 152 -4.48 -14.81 -13.15
N ASN A 153 -4.91 -13.53 -13.20
CA ASN A 153 -5.92 -13.08 -14.16
C ASN A 153 -5.35 -12.30 -15.36
N GLU A 154 -4.12 -11.80 -15.30
CA GLU A 154 -3.50 -11.09 -16.44
C GLU A 154 -3.06 -12.00 -17.62
N TYR A 155 -3.20 -13.33 -17.49
CA TYR A 155 -2.95 -14.27 -18.61
C TYR A 155 -4.23 -14.72 -19.33
N LEU A 156 -5.40 -14.13 -19.01
CA LEU A 156 -6.70 -14.50 -19.60
C LEU A 156 -7.26 -13.46 -20.59
N VAL A 157 -6.44 -12.52 -21.07
CA VAL A 157 -6.79 -11.59 -22.16
C VAL A 157 -5.73 -11.67 -23.25
#